data_AF-A0A1G7UCX4-F1
#
_entry.id   AF-A0A1G7UCX4-F1
#
_cell.length_a   1.000
_cell.length_b   1.000
_cell.length_c   1.000
_cell.angle_alpha   90.00
_cell.angle_beta   90.00
_cell.angle_gamma   90.00
#
_symmetry.space_group_name_H-M   'P 1'
#
loop_
_entity.id
_entity.type
_entity.pdbx_description
1 polymer ?
#
loop_
_entity_poly.entity_id
_entity_poly.type
_entity_poly.pdbx_seq_one_letter_code
_entity_poly.pdbx_strand_id
1 'polypeptide(L)'
;MAKRSARKAAAETRHQDSRVGRLPETTRIPAGKGQGGKVRPLFPEPPGWDPLDEPADPEEAQRDRRYVRKVRPYNDHQRALMAAIESHNLILALGPAGTGKTYLAIAKAVEALEAGEVGRILLTRPAIEAGENLGYLPGGLEDKLDPYLRPLYDALNERLGAKRLKGLLADGTIEIAPVAFMRGRTLNNAFVVIDEAQNCTYGQIKMLLTRLGWHTTMVLTGDPDQSDLLPGVSGLADIADRLEPLEDVAVIRLDEGDIVRHPLVASLLTVV
;
A
#
# COMPACT_ATOMS: atom_id res chain seq x y z
N MET A 1 67.43 -1.90 -49.27
CA MET A 1 68.23 -3.08 -48.84
C MET A 1 68.55 -2.89 -47.35
N ALA A 2 68.19 -3.84 -46.48
CA ALA A 2 69.11 -4.80 -45.83
C ALA A 2 70.00 -4.16 -44.72
N LYS A 3 70.23 -4.75 -43.53
CA LYS A 3 69.79 -6.04 -42.94
C LYS A 3 70.21 -6.05 -41.44
N ARG A 4 69.37 -6.61 -40.53
CA ARG A 4 69.74 -7.47 -39.34
C ARG A 4 70.73 -6.92 -38.28
N SER A 5 70.85 -7.39 -37.03
CA SER A 5 70.08 -8.32 -36.14
C SER A 5 70.79 -8.37 -34.76
N ALA A 6 70.21 -8.71 -33.60
CA ALA A 6 68.85 -8.63 -33.03
C ALA A 6 68.88 -9.23 -31.59
N ARG A 7 67.91 -8.91 -30.72
CA ARG A 7 67.64 -9.50 -29.37
C ARG A 7 68.63 -9.07 -28.27
N LYS A 8 68.30 -8.95 -26.98
CA LYS A 8 67.09 -9.20 -26.12
C LYS A 8 67.22 -8.21 -24.90
N ALA A 9 66.28 -7.94 -23.98
CA ALA A 9 64.91 -8.42 -23.67
C ALA A 9 64.18 -7.37 -22.78
N ALA A 10 63.02 -7.74 -22.20
CA ALA A 10 62.40 -7.21 -20.96
C ALA A 10 61.88 -5.76 -20.94
N ALA A 11 60.59 -5.64 -21.26
CA ALA A 11 59.57 -4.62 -20.93
C ALA A 11 59.86 -3.70 -19.71
N GLU A 12 59.63 -2.39 -19.75
CA GLU A 12 58.33 -1.66 -19.91
C GLU A 12 57.37 -1.88 -18.72
N THR A 13 56.70 -0.88 -18.10
CA THR A 13 56.53 0.54 -18.47
C THR A 13 55.88 1.37 -17.34
N ARG A 14 56.34 2.63 -17.12
CA ARG A 14 55.65 3.80 -16.46
C ARG A 14 55.13 3.64 -15.01
N HIS A 15 54.76 4.68 -14.24
CA HIS A 15 54.85 6.15 -14.37
C HIS A 15 55.12 6.77 -12.98
N GLN A 16 55.60 8.02 -12.94
CA GLN A 16 55.65 8.85 -11.74
C GLN A 16 54.24 9.24 -11.26
N ASP A 17 54.01 9.33 -9.94
CA ASP A 17 53.88 10.64 -9.29
C ASP A 17 54.12 10.55 -7.77
N SER A 18 54.31 11.69 -7.11
CA SER A 18 54.73 11.81 -5.71
C SER A 18 53.97 12.90 -4.96
N ARG A 19 53.41 12.57 -3.79
CA ARG A 19 53.39 13.35 -2.52
C ARG A 19 52.33 12.78 -1.58
N VAL A 20 52.80 12.27 -0.44
CA VAL A 20 51.94 11.72 0.62
C VAL A 20 51.41 12.88 1.48
N GLY A 21 50.13 13.21 1.29
CA GLY A 21 49.37 14.08 2.19
C GLY A 21 48.83 13.28 3.39
N ARG A 22 48.85 13.86 4.58
CA ARG A 22 48.34 13.21 5.81
C ARG A 22 46.82 13.13 5.79
N LEU A 23 46.27 11.98 6.14
CA LEU A 23 44.86 11.85 6.51
C LEU A 23 44.67 12.40 7.94
N PRO A 24 43.64 13.23 8.21
CA PRO A 24 43.30 13.63 9.58
C PRO A 24 42.71 12.45 10.36
N GLU A 25 42.79 12.56 11.69
CA GLU A 25 42.49 11.47 12.63
C GLU A 25 41.03 11.02 12.62
N THR A 26 40.81 9.77 13.07
CA THR A 26 39.49 9.15 13.17
C THR A 26 38.63 9.84 14.25
N THR A 27 37.77 10.77 13.85
CA THR A 27 36.68 11.25 14.70
C THR A 27 35.72 10.09 14.98
N ARG A 28 35.79 9.53 16.18
CA ARG A 28 34.87 8.49 16.65
C ARG A 28 33.47 9.08 16.74
N ILE A 29 32.57 8.65 15.86
CA ILE A 29 31.13 8.88 16.03
C ILE A 29 30.70 8.12 17.30
N PRO A 30 30.06 8.78 18.29
CA PRO A 30 29.57 8.07 19.47
C PRO A 30 28.44 7.12 19.04
N ALA A 31 28.52 5.86 19.49
CA ALA A 31 27.47 4.89 19.24
C ALA A 31 26.19 5.29 19.99
N GLY A 32 25.24 5.87 19.26
CA GLY A 32 23.88 6.12 19.74
C GLY A 32 23.23 4.80 20.14
N LYS A 33 22.95 4.64 21.44
CA LYS A 33 22.31 3.43 21.96
C LYS A 33 20.83 3.40 21.55
N GLY A 34 20.54 2.51 20.61
CA GLY A 34 19.29 1.80 20.35
C GLY A 34 17.94 2.42 20.73
N GLN A 35 17.04 2.41 19.75
CA GLN A 35 15.69 1.88 19.98
C GLN A 35 15.21 1.12 18.73
N GLY A 36 15.02 -0.19 18.87
CA GLY A 36 14.43 -1.04 17.84
C GLY A 36 12.90 -0.95 17.89
N GLY A 37 12.35 0.19 17.49
CA GLY A 37 10.91 0.35 17.31
C GLY A 37 10.44 -0.33 16.03
N LYS A 38 9.40 -1.16 16.11
CA LYS A 38 8.80 -1.86 14.95
C LYS A 38 8.03 -0.96 13.97
N VAL A 39 7.89 0.34 14.25
CA VAL A 39 7.04 1.27 13.49
C VAL A 39 7.90 2.40 12.94
N ARG A 40 7.73 2.75 11.65
CA ARG A 40 8.45 3.86 11.01
C ARG A 40 7.61 5.15 10.98
N PRO A 41 8.20 6.33 11.23
CA PRO A 41 7.47 7.60 11.20
C PRO A 41 7.01 7.96 9.77
N LEU A 42 5.88 8.68 9.68
CA LEU A 42 5.28 9.16 8.42
C LEU A 42 6.17 10.07 7.57
N PHE A 43 7.19 10.69 8.17
CA PHE A 43 8.14 11.55 7.50
C PHE A 43 9.56 11.09 7.84
N PRO A 44 10.47 10.97 6.85
CA PRO A 44 11.88 10.79 7.15
C PRO A 44 12.39 12.08 7.81
N GLU A 45 12.80 11.99 9.07
CA GLU A 45 13.32 13.12 9.84
C GLU A 45 14.48 13.80 9.08
N PRO A 46 14.40 15.11 8.76
CA PRO A 46 15.58 15.94 8.90
C PRO A 46 15.98 15.93 10.39
N PRO A 47 17.26 15.95 10.75
CA PRO A 47 17.69 15.71 12.13
C PRO A 47 17.12 16.77 13.09
N GLY A 48 16.15 16.38 13.92
CA GLY A 48 15.54 17.21 14.96
C GLY A 48 14.12 17.70 14.67
N TRP A 49 13.16 16.79 14.45
CA TRP A 49 11.73 17.11 14.45
C TRP A 49 10.93 16.06 15.24
N ASP A 50 10.58 16.36 16.50
CA ASP A 50 9.54 15.64 17.24
C ASP A 50 8.21 16.43 17.16
N PRO A 51 7.06 15.82 16.85
CA PRO A 51 5.75 16.49 16.90
C PRO A 51 5.32 16.97 18.31
N LEU A 52 6.11 16.72 19.36
CA LEU A 52 5.95 17.26 20.71
C LEU A 52 6.93 18.42 21.03
N ASP A 53 7.89 18.73 20.15
CA ASP A 53 8.76 19.90 20.32
C ASP A 53 7.95 21.21 20.15
N GLU A 54 8.30 22.25 20.92
CA GLU A 54 7.81 23.61 20.63
C GLU A 54 8.45 24.11 19.31
N PRO A 55 7.66 24.45 18.27
CA PRO A 55 8.21 24.79 16.96
C PRO A 55 9.02 26.09 17.02
N ALA A 56 10.20 26.08 16.42
CA ALA A 56 11.10 27.23 16.38
C ALA A 56 10.55 28.40 15.52
N ASP A 57 9.68 28.10 14.55
CA ASP A 57 9.01 29.07 13.68
C ASP A 57 7.47 28.96 13.80
N PRO A 58 6.74 30.06 14.07
CA PRO A 58 5.28 30.10 14.01
C PRO A 58 4.66 29.72 12.66
N GLU A 59 5.40 29.78 11.55
CA GLU A 59 4.96 29.25 10.25
C GLU A 59 5.17 27.73 10.12
N GLU A 60 6.19 27.14 10.75
CA GLU A 60 6.33 25.68 10.87
C GLU A 60 5.22 25.06 11.74
N ALA A 61 4.64 25.84 12.65
CA ALA A 61 3.45 25.46 13.41
C ALA A 61 2.18 25.31 12.55
N GLN A 62 2.20 25.64 11.25
CA GLN A 62 1.08 25.43 10.32
C GLN A 62 0.94 23.96 9.87
N ARG A 63 0.56 23.13 10.85
CA ARG A 63 -0.26 21.91 10.74
C ARG A 63 -0.28 21.16 9.40
N ASP A 64 0.31 19.98 9.45
CA ASP A 64 -0.19 18.73 8.86
C ASP A 64 -0.58 18.71 7.38
N ARG A 65 0.23 17.93 6.63
CA ARG A 65 -0.16 17.23 5.39
C ARG A 65 -0.54 18.12 4.20
N ARG A 66 0.50 18.59 3.51
CA ARG A 66 0.39 18.97 2.10
C ARG A 66 -0.14 17.79 1.27
N TYR A 67 -1.33 17.93 0.68
CA TYR A 67 -1.94 16.91 -0.20
C TYR A 67 -0.95 16.43 -1.27
N VAL A 68 -0.60 15.14 -1.23
CA VAL A 68 0.38 14.56 -2.15
C VAL A 68 -0.34 14.00 -3.38
N ARG A 69 -0.30 14.75 -4.48
CA ARG A 69 -1.01 14.41 -5.72
C ARG A 69 -0.66 13.02 -6.28
N LYS A 70 0.57 12.53 -6.08
CA LYS A 70 0.96 11.14 -6.37
C LYS A 70 1.41 10.47 -5.07
N VAL A 71 0.75 9.37 -4.69
CA VAL A 71 1.18 8.59 -3.53
C VAL A 71 2.53 7.94 -3.84
N ARG A 72 3.39 7.83 -2.84
CA ARG A 72 4.70 7.18 -2.95
C ARG A 72 4.81 6.08 -1.90
N PRO A 73 5.49 4.96 -2.20
CA PRO A 73 5.75 3.93 -1.21
C PRO A 73 6.82 4.43 -0.23
N TYR A 74 6.62 4.16 1.07
CA TYR A 74 7.56 4.50 2.14
C TYR A 74 8.58 3.39 2.41
N ASN A 75 8.28 2.17 2.01
CA ASN A 75 9.11 0.97 2.16
C ASN A 75 9.05 0.11 0.89
N ASP A 76 9.83 -0.96 0.84
CA ASP A 76 9.97 -1.76 -0.37
C ASP A 76 8.83 -2.77 -0.58
N HIS A 77 8.10 -3.20 0.46
CA HIS A 77 6.90 -4.01 0.29
C HIS A 77 5.72 -3.19 -0.27
N GLN A 78 5.55 -1.93 0.14
CA GLN A 78 4.62 -0.99 -0.49
C GLN A 78 5.03 -0.68 -1.94
N ARG A 79 6.33 -0.60 -2.24
CA ARG A 79 6.84 -0.45 -3.61
C ARG A 79 6.51 -1.68 -4.46
N ALA A 80 6.71 -2.88 -3.91
CA ALA A 80 6.33 -4.14 -4.54
C ALA A 80 4.81 -4.22 -4.79
N LEU A 81 3.99 -3.80 -3.83
CA LEU A 81 2.53 -3.71 -4.00
C LEU A 81 2.14 -2.79 -5.16
N MET A 82 2.69 -1.57 -5.20
CA MET A 82 2.39 -0.62 -6.29
C MET A 82 2.84 -1.16 -7.66
N ALA A 83 4.03 -1.77 -7.74
CA ALA A 83 4.54 -2.38 -8.97
C ALA A 83 3.71 -3.61 -9.40
N ALA A 84 3.25 -4.44 -8.45
CA ALA A 84 2.38 -5.58 -8.72
C ALA A 84 1.03 -5.14 -9.31
N ILE A 85 0.44 -4.08 -8.75
CA ILE A 85 -0.80 -3.47 -9.26
C ILE A 85 -0.65 -2.96 -10.71
N GLU A 86 0.52 -2.48 -11.10
CA GLU A 86 0.80 -1.99 -12.46
C GLU A 86 1.10 -3.12 -13.46
N SER A 87 1.38 -4.36 -12.99
CA SER A 87 1.88 -5.46 -13.83
C SER A 87 1.00 -6.70 -13.86
N HIS A 88 0.06 -6.87 -12.93
CA HIS A 88 -0.80 -8.06 -12.81
C HIS A 88 -2.28 -7.68 -12.85
N ASN A 89 -3.14 -8.62 -13.28
CA ASN A 89 -4.60 -8.42 -13.28
C ASN A 89 -5.25 -8.84 -11.95
N LEU A 90 -4.58 -9.68 -11.14
CA LEU A 90 -5.05 -10.09 -9.82
C LEU A 90 -3.92 -9.93 -8.80
N ILE A 91 -4.19 -9.21 -7.72
CA ILE A 91 -3.26 -8.94 -6.63
C ILE A 91 -3.93 -9.27 -5.29
N LEU A 92 -3.23 -9.99 -4.42
CA LEU A 92 -3.59 -10.19 -3.02
C LEU A 92 -2.58 -9.43 -2.16
N ALA A 93 -3.02 -8.35 -1.51
CA ALA A 93 -2.22 -7.58 -0.56
C ALA A 93 -2.61 -7.96 0.88
N LEU A 94 -1.77 -8.76 1.51
CA LEU A 94 -1.99 -9.36 2.81
C LEU A 94 -1.11 -8.67 3.85
N GLY A 95 -1.62 -8.41 5.06
CA GLY A 95 -0.80 -7.97 6.18
C GLY A 95 -1.50 -6.98 7.12
N PRO A 96 -0.81 -6.48 8.17
CA PRO A 96 -1.42 -5.71 9.26
C PRO A 96 -2.19 -4.45 8.87
N ALA A 97 -3.08 -4.01 9.76
CA ALA A 97 -3.74 -2.70 9.68
C ALA A 97 -2.71 -1.55 9.79
N GLY A 98 -2.78 -0.58 8.86
CA GLY A 98 -1.85 0.56 8.82
C GLY A 98 -0.59 0.36 7.96
N THR A 99 -0.43 -0.79 7.30
CA THR A 99 0.59 -1.03 6.25
C THR A 99 0.32 -0.29 4.93
N GLY A 100 -0.87 0.31 4.79
CA GLY A 100 -1.27 1.10 3.62
C GLY A 100 -1.95 0.32 2.49
N LYS A 101 -2.08 -1.02 2.59
CA LYS A 101 -2.61 -1.91 1.54
C LYS A 101 -3.84 -1.37 0.78
N THR A 102 -4.94 -1.06 1.49
CA THR A 102 -6.20 -0.58 0.91
C THR A 102 -6.05 0.83 0.31
N TYR A 103 -5.37 1.73 1.01
CA TYR A 103 -5.16 3.12 0.53
C TYR A 103 -4.31 3.16 -0.75
N LEU A 104 -3.25 2.33 -0.83
CA LEU A 104 -2.41 2.21 -2.02
C LEU A 104 -3.19 1.63 -3.20
N ALA A 105 -4.03 0.61 -2.97
CA ALA A 105 -4.92 0.06 -3.98
C ALA A 105 -5.91 1.12 -4.52
N ILE A 106 -6.56 1.89 -3.64
CA ILE A 106 -7.47 2.98 -4.02
C ILE A 106 -6.72 4.11 -4.75
N ALA A 107 -5.50 4.46 -4.31
CA ALA A 107 -4.69 5.47 -4.97
C ALA A 107 -4.33 5.07 -6.40
N LYS A 108 -3.91 3.82 -6.62
CA LYS A 108 -3.65 3.27 -7.96
C LYS A 108 -4.92 3.16 -8.81
N ALA A 109 -6.06 2.79 -8.21
CA ALA A 109 -7.36 2.78 -8.90
C ALA A 109 -7.75 4.16 -9.44
N VAL A 110 -7.55 5.21 -8.64
CA VAL A 110 -7.77 6.60 -9.05
C VAL A 110 -6.79 7.01 -10.14
N GLU A 111 -5.49 6.69 -10.02
CA GLU A 111 -4.50 6.99 -11.06
C GLU A 111 -4.86 6.34 -12.41
N ALA A 112 -5.27 5.07 -12.42
CA ALA A 112 -5.69 4.35 -13.63
C ALA A 112 -6.97 4.96 -14.26
N LEU A 113 -7.93 5.37 -13.43
CA LEU A 113 -9.14 6.07 -13.90
C LEU A 113 -8.81 7.46 -14.47
N GLU A 114 -7.88 8.20 -13.86
CA GLU A 114 -7.42 9.50 -14.38
C GLU A 114 -6.63 9.38 -15.69
N ALA A 115 -5.89 8.29 -15.86
CA ALA A 115 -5.16 7.97 -17.08
C ALA A 115 -6.08 7.44 -18.22
N GLY A 116 -7.31 7.06 -17.90
CA GLY A 116 -8.24 6.42 -18.86
C GLY A 116 -7.90 4.95 -19.15
N GLU A 117 -7.08 4.32 -18.31
CA GLU A 117 -6.70 2.90 -18.40
C GLU A 117 -7.87 1.98 -18.01
N VAL A 118 -8.75 2.46 -17.12
CA VAL A 118 -10.01 1.82 -16.75
C VAL A 118 -11.18 2.77 -16.92
N GLY A 119 -12.36 2.23 -17.23
CA GLY A 119 -13.60 3.01 -17.36
C GLY A 119 -14.34 3.28 -16.05
N ARG A 120 -14.04 2.53 -14.98
CA ARG A 120 -14.67 2.69 -13.65
C ARG A 120 -13.82 2.11 -12.52
N ILE A 121 -14.12 2.51 -11.28
CA ILE A 121 -13.62 1.90 -10.05
C ILE A 121 -14.79 1.25 -9.31
N LEU A 122 -14.59 0.04 -8.79
CA LEU A 122 -15.53 -0.62 -7.90
C LEU A 122 -14.82 -1.01 -6.60
N LEU A 123 -15.27 -0.44 -5.48
CA LEU A 123 -14.80 -0.80 -4.15
C LEU A 123 -15.86 -1.65 -3.45
N THR A 124 -15.44 -2.72 -2.80
CA THR A 124 -16.35 -3.61 -2.06
C THR A 124 -15.73 -4.08 -0.77
N ARG A 125 -16.57 -4.28 0.26
CA ARG A 125 -16.20 -4.75 1.60
C ARG A 125 -17.28 -5.74 2.05
N PRO A 126 -16.95 -6.84 2.75
CA PRO A 126 -17.97 -7.70 3.33
C PRO A 126 -18.74 -6.94 4.40
N ALA A 127 -20.07 -7.14 4.44
CA ALA A 127 -20.87 -6.70 5.58
C ALA A 127 -20.64 -7.69 6.73
N ILE A 128 -20.11 -7.21 7.83
CA ILE A 128 -19.84 -7.96 9.06
C ILE A 128 -20.73 -7.33 10.13
N GLU A 129 -21.48 -8.14 10.86
CA GLU A 129 -22.20 -7.65 12.03
C GLU A 129 -21.20 -7.52 13.18
N ALA A 130 -20.61 -6.33 13.32
CA ALA A 130 -19.55 -6.04 14.30
C ALA A 130 -20.12 -5.91 15.73
N GLY A 131 -20.63 -7.01 16.27
CA GLY A 131 -21.22 -7.09 17.62
C GLY A 131 -22.63 -6.47 17.76
N GLU A 132 -22.99 -5.53 16.88
CA GLU A 132 -24.35 -5.01 16.75
C GLU A 132 -25.04 -5.62 15.53
N ASN A 133 -26.23 -6.22 15.72
CA ASN A 133 -27.03 -6.71 14.59
C ASN A 133 -27.34 -5.54 13.65
N LEU A 134 -27.16 -5.74 12.34
CA LEU A 134 -27.46 -4.73 11.30
C LEU A 134 -28.93 -4.27 11.35
N GLY A 135 -29.79 -5.05 12.01
CA GLY A 135 -31.17 -4.71 12.34
C GLY A 135 -31.37 -3.42 13.16
N TYR A 136 -30.43 -3.01 14.04
CA TYR A 136 -30.67 -1.93 15.02
C TYR A 136 -30.41 -0.50 14.54
N LEU A 137 -29.56 -0.29 13.53
CA LEU A 137 -29.35 1.05 12.96
C LEU A 137 -30.64 1.57 12.29
N PRO A 138 -31.08 2.82 12.55
CA PRO A 138 -32.26 3.38 11.92
C PRO A 138 -31.98 3.73 10.44
N GLY A 139 -32.96 3.52 9.56
CA GLY A 139 -32.86 3.84 8.13
C GLY A 139 -33.04 2.64 7.20
N GLY A 140 -32.78 2.87 5.91
CA GLY A 140 -32.76 1.85 4.86
C GLY A 140 -31.53 0.96 4.93
N LEU A 141 -31.44 -0.04 4.03
CA LEU A 141 -30.29 -0.93 3.98
C LEU A 141 -28.97 -0.18 3.69
N GLU A 142 -29.04 0.90 2.92
CA GLU A 142 -27.88 1.74 2.60
C GLU A 142 -27.38 2.52 3.84
N ASP A 143 -28.27 3.17 4.59
CA ASP A 143 -27.93 3.90 5.83
C ASP A 143 -27.25 2.99 6.87
N LYS A 144 -27.65 1.71 6.90
CA LYS A 144 -27.09 0.67 7.80
C LYS A 144 -25.68 0.23 7.37
N LEU A 145 -25.33 0.33 6.09
CA LEU A 145 -24.05 -0.07 5.53
C LEU A 145 -23.04 1.07 5.43
N ASP A 146 -23.50 2.33 5.39
CA ASP A 146 -22.66 3.52 5.26
C ASP A 146 -21.50 3.59 6.28
N PRO A 147 -21.68 3.26 7.59
CA PRO A 147 -20.58 3.28 8.55
C PRO A 147 -19.42 2.33 8.20
N TYR A 148 -19.73 1.16 7.63
CA TYR A 148 -18.75 0.15 7.23
C TYR A 148 -18.00 0.53 5.94
N LEU A 149 -18.68 1.23 5.03
CA LEU A 149 -18.12 1.69 3.76
C LEU A 149 -17.40 3.04 3.89
N ARG A 150 -17.60 3.76 5.01
CA ARG A 150 -17.04 5.08 5.29
C ARG A 150 -15.54 5.22 5.04
N PRO A 151 -14.66 4.27 5.45
CA PRO A 151 -13.21 4.40 5.19
C PRO A 151 -12.86 4.44 3.70
N LEU A 152 -13.66 3.77 2.84
CA LEU A 152 -13.48 3.77 1.39
C LEU A 152 -13.88 5.11 0.77
N TYR A 153 -14.98 5.70 1.26
CA TYR A 153 -15.40 7.07 0.88
C TYR A 153 -14.35 8.10 1.27
N ASP A 154 -13.82 8.04 2.50
CA ASP A 154 -12.85 9.02 2.99
C ASP A 154 -11.52 8.93 2.22
N ALA A 155 -11.04 7.71 1.92
CA ALA A 155 -9.86 7.50 1.07
C ALA A 155 -10.05 8.06 -0.36
N LEU A 156 -11.20 7.78 -1.01
CA LEU A 156 -11.51 8.34 -2.32
C LEU A 156 -11.66 9.87 -2.29
N ASN A 157 -12.24 10.41 -1.22
CA ASN A 157 -12.45 11.85 -1.05
C ASN A 157 -11.10 12.57 -0.91
N GLU A 158 -10.14 11.99 -0.19
CA GLU A 158 -8.77 12.50 -0.14
C GLU A 158 -8.13 12.56 -1.53
N ARG A 159 -8.28 11.52 -2.36
CA ARG A 159 -7.68 11.44 -3.71
C ARG A 159 -8.36 12.33 -4.75
N LEU A 160 -9.69 12.47 -4.72
CA LEU A 160 -10.47 13.10 -5.81
C LEU A 160 -11.07 14.46 -5.43
N GLY A 161 -11.25 14.73 -4.13
CA GLY A 161 -12.02 15.85 -3.61
C GLY A 161 -13.54 15.65 -3.71
N ALA A 162 -14.26 16.07 -2.66
CA ALA A 162 -15.68 15.78 -2.46
C ALA A 162 -16.59 16.12 -3.65
N LYS A 163 -16.37 17.27 -4.30
CA LYS A 163 -17.18 17.72 -5.45
C LYS A 163 -17.08 16.76 -6.64
N ARG A 164 -15.88 16.24 -6.93
CA ARG A 164 -15.64 15.34 -8.05
C ARG A 164 -16.09 13.92 -7.72
N LEU A 165 -15.76 13.44 -6.52
CA LEU A 165 -16.21 12.13 -6.04
C LEU A 165 -17.75 12.02 -6.11
N LYS A 166 -18.48 13.06 -5.66
CA LYS A 166 -19.94 13.08 -5.76
C LYS A 166 -20.47 12.96 -7.20
N GLY A 167 -19.77 13.52 -8.18
CA GLY A 167 -20.12 13.36 -9.60
C GLY A 167 -19.91 11.91 -10.07
N LEU A 168 -18.71 11.37 -9.81
CA LEU A 168 -18.31 10.02 -10.23
C LEU A 168 -19.12 8.90 -9.55
N LEU A 169 -19.64 9.14 -8.34
CA LEU A 169 -20.60 8.24 -7.69
C LEU A 169 -21.98 8.31 -8.35
N ALA A 170 -22.43 9.52 -8.74
CA ALA A 170 -23.77 9.74 -9.30
C ALA A 170 -23.90 9.25 -10.75
N ASP A 171 -22.81 9.23 -11.52
CA ASP A 171 -22.78 8.66 -12.88
C ASP A 171 -22.36 7.17 -12.94
N GLY A 172 -21.98 6.58 -11.79
CA GLY A 172 -21.59 5.17 -11.68
C GLY A 172 -20.17 4.86 -12.15
N THR A 173 -19.33 5.87 -12.44
CA THR A 173 -17.90 5.70 -12.72
C THR A 173 -17.14 5.20 -11.49
N ILE A 174 -17.61 5.54 -10.29
CA ILE A 174 -17.15 4.95 -9.03
C ILE A 174 -18.35 4.30 -8.34
N GLU A 175 -18.21 3.05 -7.95
CA GLU A 175 -19.21 2.31 -7.19
C GLU A 175 -18.61 1.82 -5.87
N ILE A 176 -19.34 2.01 -4.76
CA ILE A 176 -18.98 1.42 -3.47
C ILE A 176 -20.18 0.58 -3.00
N ALA A 177 -20.02 -0.73 -2.91
CA ALA A 177 -21.12 -1.66 -2.66
C ALA A 177 -20.66 -2.88 -1.84
N PRO A 178 -21.51 -3.49 -0.99
CA PRO A 178 -21.13 -4.67 -0.23
C PRO A 178 -20.94 -5.90 -1.14
N VAL A 179 -20.13 -6.86 -0.69
CA VAL A 179 -19.75 -8.08 -1.47
C VAL A 179 -20.94 -8.84 -2.06
N ALA A 180 -22.11 -8.82 -1.41
CA ALA A 180 -23.33 -9.45 -1.90
C ALA A 180 -23.78 -8.95 -3.28
N PHE A 181 -23.53 -7.67 -3.61
CA PHE A 181 -23.92 -7.03 -4.87
C PHE A 181 -23.05 -7.45 -6.05
N MET A 182 -21.97 -8.21 -5.82
CA MET A 182 -21.10 -8.72 -6.88
C MET A 182 -21.65 -9.97 -7.55
N ARG A 183 -22.62 -10.65 -6.94
CA ARG A 183 -23.19 -11.90 -7.44
C ARG A 183 -23.81 -11.71 -8.83
N GLY A 184 -23.41 -12.58 -9.77
CA GLY A 184 -23.93 -12.58 -11.15
C GLY A 184 -23.36 -11.50 -12.07
N ARG A 185 -22.46 -10.63 -11.60
CA ARG A 185 -21.82 -9.61 -12.43
C ARG A 185 -20.60 -10.15 -13.18
N THR A 186 -20.24 -9.48 -14.26
CA THR A 186 -18.92 -9.59 -14.90
C THR A 186 -18.32 -8.19 -14.93
N LEU A 187 -17.13 -8.03 -14.36
CA LEU A 187 -16.46 -6.75 -14.18
C LEU A 187 -15.43 -6.59 -15.29
N ASN A 188 -15.85 -6.02 -16.41
CA ASN A 188 -14.96 -5.57 -17.50
C ASN A 188 -14.61 -4.08 -17.34
N ASN A 189 -13.47 -3.68 -17.90
CA ASN A 189 -12.96 -2.30 -17.99
C ASN A 189 -13.01 -1.56 -16.64
N ALA A 190 -12.50 -2.20 -15.58
CA ALA A 190 -12.69 -1.75 -14.20
C ALA A 190 -11.43 -1.92 -13.35
N PHE A 191 -11.25 -1.04 -12.37
CA PHE A 191 -10.37 -1.31 -11.25
C PHE A 191 -11.21 -1.74 -10.05
N VAL A 192 -10.96 -2.94 -9.51
CA VAL A 192 -11.75 -3.54 -8.43
C VAL A 192 -10.90 -3.65 -7.17
N VAL A 193 -11.39 -3.13 -6.04
CA VAL A 193 -10.75 -3.35 -4.72
C VAL A 193 -11.74 -4.07 -3.82
N ILE A 194 -11.31 -5.20 -3.26
CA ILE A 194 -12.04 -5.98 -2.26
C ILE A 194 -11.32 -5.78 -0.93
N ASP A 195 -11.88 -4.93 -0.08
CA ASP A 195 -11.35 -4.59 1.23
C ASP A 195 -11.85 -5.55 2.34
N GLU A 196 -11.06 -5.68 3.41
CA GLU A 196 -11.22 -6.68 4.48
C GLU A 196 -11.53 -8.10 3.98
N ALA A 197 -10.78 -8.57 2.98
CA ALA A 197 -11.00 -9.87 2.35
C ALA A 197 -10.91 -11.07 3.33
N GLN A 198 -10.28 -10.89 4.51
CA GLN A 198 -10.26 -11.90 5.57
C GLN A 198 -11.65 -12.21 6.13
N ASN A 199 -12.57 -11.26 6.00
CA ASN A 199 -13.96 -11.38 6.43
C ASN A 199 -14.89 -11.94 5.33
N CYS A 200 -14.29 -12.59 4.33
CA CYS A 200 -14.99 -13.41 3.35
C CYS A 200 -14.68 -14.90 3.55
N THR A 201 -15.71 -15.74 3.49
CA THR A 201 -15.56 -17.19 3.35
C THR A 201 -14.87 -17.54 2.02
N TYR A 202 -14.26 -18.73 1.94
CA TYR A 202 -13.68 -19.26 0.71
C TYR A 202 -14.67 -19.22 -0.48
N GLY A 203 -15.95 -19.50 -0.23
CA GLY A 203 -17.01 -19.43 -1.24
C GLY A 203 -17.28 -18.00 -1.74
N GLN A 204 -17.23 -17.00 -0.87
CA GLN A 204 -17.37 -15.59 -1.25
C GLN A 204 -16.16 -15.09 -2.03
N ILE A 205 -14.93 -15.42 -1.60
CA ILE A 205 -13.71 -15.02 -2.34
C ILE A 205 -13.71 -15.67 -3.73
N LYS A 206 -13.99 -16.98 -3.84
CA LYS A 206 -14.14 -17.65 -5.13
C LYS A 206 -15.24 -17.04 -6.02
N MET A 207 -16.35 -16.61 -5.42
CA MET A 207 -17.41 -15.88 -6.15
C MET A 207 -16.88 -14.56 -6.71
N LEU A 208 -16.15 -13.77 -5.92
CA LEU A 208 -15.55 -12.49 -6.31
C LEU A 208 -14.50 -12.66 -7.42
N LEU A 209 -13.56 -13.60 -7.27
CA LEU A 209 -12.52 -13.87 -8.27
C LEU A 209 -13.12 -14.24 -9.64
N THR A 210 -14.20 -15.02 -9.65
CA THR A 210 -14.91 -15.37 -10.91
C THR A 210 -15.75 -14.24 -11.50
N ARG A 211 -15.73 -13.02 -10.93
CA ARG A 211 -16.31 -11.81 -11.55
C ARG A 211 -15.29 -11.05 -12.41
N LEU A 212 -13.98 -11.37 -12.32
CA LEU A 212 -12.92 -10.75 -13.12
C LEU A 212 -13.24 -10.90 -14.62
N GLY A 213 -13.30 -9.77 -15.32
CA GLY A 213 -13.52 -9.70 -16.76
C GLY A 213 -12.31 -9.13 -17.52
N TRP A 214 -12.53 -8.77 -18.78
CA TRP A 214 -11.50 -8.20 -19.64
C TRP A 214 -11.12 -6.77 -19.24
N HIS A 215 -9.84 -6.43 -19.37
CA HIS A 215 -9.28 -5.12 -19.02
C HIS A 215 -9.63 -4.71 -17.57
N THR A 216 -9.41 -5.61 -16.63
CA THR A 216 -9.76 -5.41 -15.23
C THR A 216 -8.61 -5.82 -14.31
N THR A 217 -8.22 -4.89 -13.45
CA THR A 217 -7.29 -5.14 -12.34
C THR A 217 -8.12 -5.33 -11.07
N MET A 218 -7.89 -6.41 -10.34
CA MET A 218 -8.56 -6.74 -9.08
C MET A 218 -7.55 -6.87 -7.94
N VAL A 219 -7.74 -6.10 -6.88
CA VAL A 219 -6.90 -6.11 -5.68
C VAL A 219 -7.73 -6.56 -4.49
N LEU A 220 -7.35 -7.68 -3.87
CA LEU A 220 -7.90 -8.15 -2.60
C LEU A 220 -6.98 -7.64 -1.49
N THR A 221 -7.50 -6.87 -0.55
CA THR A 221 -6.75 -6.37 0.60
C THR A 221 -7.32 -6.96 1.89
N GLY A 222 -6.47 -7.51 2.74
CA GLY A 222 -6.91 -8.08 4.00
C GLY A 222 -5.77 -8.42 4.95
N ASP A 223 -6.12 -8.92 6.12
CA ASP A 223 -5.17 -9.49 7.08
C ASP A 223 -5.65 -10.89 7.49
N PRO A 224 -5.00 -11.97 7.01
CA PRO A 224 -5.39 -13.34 7.35
C PRO A 224 -5.49 -13.62 8.86
N ASP A 225 -4.72 -12.91 9.69
CA ASP A 225 -4.66 -13.11 11.13
C ASP A 225 -5.70 -12.27 11.92
N GLN A 226 -6.39 -11.32 11.26
CA GLN A 226 -7.39 -10.42 11.88
C GLN A 226 -8.80 -10.63 11.30
N SER A 227 -9.24 -11.89 11.22
CA SER A 227 -10.60 -12.26 10.83
C SER A 227 -11.60 -12.05 11.97
N ASP A 228 -12.65 -11.27 11.72
CA ASP A 228 -13.84 -11.11 12.59
C ASP A 228 -14.80 -12.31 12.51
N LEU A 229 -14.60 -13.22 11.56
CA LEU A 229 -15.36 -14.47 11.44
C LEU A 229 -14.90 -15.52 12.47
N LEU A 230 -15.75 -16.51 12.74
CA LEU A 230 -15.40 -17.67 13.56
C LEU A 230 -14.11 -18.37 13.08
N PRO A 231 -13.29 -18.95 13.98
CA PRO A 231 -12.04 -19.61 13.62
C PRO A 231 -12.21 -20.64 12.50
N GLY A 232 -11.37 -20.55 11.47
CA GLY A 232 -11.40 -21.44 10.30
C GLY A 232 -12.49 -21.16 9.26
N VAL A 233 -13.26 -20.07 9.39
CA VAL A 233 -14.30 -19.68 8.42
C VAL A 233 -13.77 -18.73 7.33
N SER A 234 -12.74 -17.95 7.64
CA SER A 234 -12.06 -17.10 6.64
C SER A 234 -11.47 -17.94 5.51
N GLY A 235 -11.64 -17.47 4.27
CA GLY A 235 -11.02 -18.10 3.10
C GLY A 235 -9.71 -17.49 2.65
N LEU A 236 -9.22 -16.42 3.29
CA LEU A 236 -8.17 -15.58 2.69
C LEU A 236 -6.81 -16.28 2.60
N ALA A 237 -6.36 -16.92 3.67
CA ALA A 237 -5.11 -17.70 3.68
C ALA A 237 -5.17 -18.85 2.65
N ASP A 238 -6.23 -19.67 2.73
CA ASP A 238 -6.51 -20.77 1.81
C ASP A 238 -6.52 -20.36 0.33
N ILE A 239 -7.05 -19.18 0.00
CA ILE A 239 -7.04 -18.65 -1.37
C ILE A 239 -5.63 -18.17 -1.74
N ALA A 240 -4.94 -17.45 -0.85
CA ALA A 240 -3.61 -16.93 -1.11
C ALA A 240 -2.61 -18.04 -1.46
N ASP A 241 -2.51 -19.06 -0.62
CA ASP A 241 -1.55 -20.16 -0.79
C ASP A 241 -1.86 -21.03 -2.04
N ARG A 242 -3.12 -21.01 -2.51
CA ARG A 242 -3.53 -21.67 -3.77
C ARG A 242 -3.25 -20.85 -5.02
N LEU A 243 -3.18 -19.53 -4.91
CA LEU A 243 -2.95 -18.61 -6.02
C LEU A 243 -1.48 -18.20 -6.17
N GLU A 244 -0.70 -18.23 -5.09
CA GLU A 244 0.74 -17.91 -5.07
C GLU A 244 1.59 -18.67 -6.11
N PRO A 245 1.26 -19.91 -6.52
CA PRO A 245 1.96 -20.60 -7.63
C PRO A 245 1.59 -20.14 -9.05
N LEU A 246 0.66 -19.20 -9.24
CA LEU A 246 0.18 -18.77 -10.56
C LEU A 246 0.91 -17.50 -11.02
N GLU A 247 1.58 -17.58 -12.18
CA GLU A 247 2.40 -16.47 -12.72
C GLU A 247 1.61 -15.17 -12.95
N ASP A 248 0.32 -15.25 -13.28
CA ASP A 248 -0.55 -14.09 -13.52
C ASP A 248 -1.12 -13.45 -12.23
N VAL A 249 -0.76 -13.96 -11.04
CA VAL A 249 -1.30 -13.51 -9.74
C VAL A 249 -0.16 -13.08 -8.80
N ALA A 250 -0.20 -11.82 -8.37
CA ALA A 250 0.75 -11.33 -7.37
C ALA A 250 0.21 -11.50 -5.94
N VAL A 251 0.90 -12.27 -5.11
CA VAL A 251 0.66 -12.32 -3.65
C VAL A 251 1.73 -11.47 -2.97
N ILE A 252 1.31 -10.36 -2.37
CA ILE A 252 2.18 -9.40 -1.69
C ILE A 252 1.87 -9.46 -0.19
N ARG A 253 2.86 -9.84 0.60
CA ARG A 253 2.76 -9.96 2.07
C ARG A 253 3.50 -8.79 2.70
N LEU A 254 2.78 -7.89 3.36
CA LEU A 254 3.27 -6.76 4.14
C LEU A 254 3.33 -7.14 5.62
N ASP A 255 4.28 -6.58 6.37
CA ASP A 255 4.50 -6.91 7.78
C ASP A 255 4.34 -5.71 8.73
N GLU A 256 4.57 -5.92 10.03
CA GLU A 256 4.47 -4.86 11.06
C GLU A 256 5.45 -3.70 10.81
N GLY A 257 6.62 -3.97 10.22
CA GLY A 257 7.64 -2.98 9.86
C GLY A 257 7.23 -2.09 8.69
N ASP A 258 6.21 -2.48 7.93
CA ASP A 258 5.59 -1.67 6.89
C ASP A 258 4.52 -0.70 7.42
N ILE A 259 4.19 -0.76 8.72
CA ILE A 259 3.22 0.14 9.34
C ILE A 259 3.81 1.56 9.39
N VAL A 260 3.15 2.48 8.68
CA VAL A 260 3.50 3.90 8.67
C VAL A 260 2.38 4.67 9.35
N ARG A 261 2.63 5.14 10.57
CA ARG A 261 1.66 5.86 11.41
C ARG A 261 2.27 7.18 11.92
N HIS A 262 1.41 8.07 12.39
CA HIS A 262 1.86 9.31 13.04
C HIS A 262 2.66 8.96 14.31
N PRO A 263 3.80 9.63 14.62
CA PRO A 263 4.62 9.28 15.78
C PRO A 263 3.83 9.20 17.09
N LEU A 264 2.93 10.16 17.33
CA LEU A 264 1.99 10.12 18.47
C LEU A 264 1.19 8.81 18.56
N VAL A 265 0.67 8.31 17.44
CA VAL A 265 -0.12 7.06 17.41
C VAL A 265 0.78 5.84 17.64
N ALA A 266 2.00 5.85 17.12
CA ALA A 266 2.98 4.80 17.41
C ALA A 266 3.33 4.76 18.91
N SER A 267 3.52 5.93 19.54
CA SER A 267 3.76 6.05 20.98
C SER A 267 2.59 5.55 21.82
N LEU A 268 1.35 5.93 21.48
CA LEU A 268 0.14 5.49 22.20
C LEU A 268 -0.03 3.97 22.19
N LEU A 269 0.26 3.30 21.07
CA LEU A 269 0.18 1.83 20.94
C LEU A 269 1.19 1.05 21.79
N THR A 270 2.15 1.73 22.44
CA THR A 270 3.08 1.10 23.41
C THR A 270 2.62 1.21 24.87
N VAL A 271 1.55 1.96 25.13
CA VAL A 271 1.09 2.31 26.48
C VAL A 271 -0.33 1.80 26.78
N VAL A 272 -1.14 1.53 25.74
CA VAL A 272 -2.55 1.10 25.83
C VAL A 272 -2.68 -0.39 25.48
#